data_AF-A0A1R0KWM4-F1
#
_entry.id   AF-A0A1R0KWM4-F1
#
_cell.length_a   1.000
_cell.length_b   1.000
_cell.length_c   1.000
_cell.angle_alpha   90.00
_cell.angle_beta   90.00
_cell.angle_gamma   90.00
#
_symmetry.space_group_name_H-M   'P 1'
#
loop_
_entity.id
_entity.type
_entity.pdbx_description
1 polymer ?
#
loop_
_entity_poly.entity_id
_entity_poly.type
_entity_poly.pdbx_seq_one_letter_code
_entity_poly.pdbx_strand_id
1 'polypeptide(L)'
;MLPDVLNTVYGLPEPIPVIRMAESVWSACTEAFYVGDFDAATTMRWRDGVGADLRRPLNVVAEFGAVELTVGRPDPVYRADLNRDWDLEPHEPAPLPSDAMDRLRAGLDPDGGPVELISLTPLATWAVHAQLLRAGRYAPLVGELSEAEPAQLLGMIAEHYSPETAEAEIAEWLTTHGGQERGLPRLLDGVRGCPFRIRAAAMLDVLAQTIPDRSAFLHELRADQQLGPIVTQMLIDDGEITVDELAPEEGLRAMTEQFLHLLEIGGSAAITGALAEIPTGQAREMVAALLASGHPDLTGLDELRNLAQAQLGEGRPRHATVHPLAGMSRSDQRDKHKRRR
;
A
#
# COMPACT_ATOMS: atom_id res chain seq x y z
N MET A 1 -18.90 -19.29 8.58
CA MET A 1 -19.81 -18.12 8.46
C MET A 1 -19.75 -17.22 9.69
N LEU A 2 -20.27 -17.58 10.88
CA LEU A 2 -20.25 -16.63 12.01
C LEU A 2 -18.83 -16.14 12.40
N PRO A 3 -17.79 -17.00 12.50
CA PRO A 3 -16.44 -16.53 12.71
C PRO A 3 -15.95 -15.58 11.62
N ASP A 4 -16.30 -15.85 10.36
CA ASP A 4 -15.91 -15.00 9.22
C ASP A 4 -16.62 -13.65 9.27
N VAL A 5 -17.90 -13.63 9.62
CA VAL A 5 -18.67 -12.39 9.84
C VAL A 5 -18.02 -11.57 10.94
N LEU A 6 -17.71 -12.17 12.09
CA LEU A 6 -17.07 -11.44 13.20
C LEU A 6 -15.66 -10.94 12.84
N ASN A 7 -14.89 -11.69 12.05
CA ASN A 7 -13.62 -11.23 11.52
C ASN A 7 -13.79 -10.04 10.57
N THR A 8 -14.87 -10.02 9.76
CA THR A 8 -15.20 -8.85 8.92
C THR A 8 -15.60 -7.65 9.77
N VAL A 9 -16.39 -7.83 10.84
CA VAL A 9 -16.71 -6.74 11.77
C VAL A 9 -15.46 -6.22 12.49
N TYR A 10 -14.51 -7.09 12.82
CA TYR A 10 -13.24 -6.71 13.41
C TYR A 10 -12.39 -5.82 12.49
N GLY A 11 -12.34 -6.16 11.20
CA GLY A 11 -11.45 -5.50 10.23
C GLY A 11 -11.91 -4.14 9.72
N LEU A 12 -13.06 -3.63 10.17
CA LEU A 12 -13.62 -2.37 9.69
C LEU A 12 -13.80 -1.39 10.86
N PRO A 13 -13.32 -0.14 10.72
CA PRO A 13 -13.30 0.83 11.82
C PRO A 13 -14.70 1.33 12.19
N GLU A 14 -15.60 1.41 11.20
CA GLU A 14 -16.94 1.95 11.37
C GLU A 14 -18.00 0.85 11.53
N PRO A 15 -19.12 1.09 12.25
CA PRO A 15 -20.22 0.13 12.32
C PRO A 15 -20.75 -0.26 10.93
N ILE A 16 -20.78 -1.56 10.64
CA ILE A 16 -21.13 -2.08 9.31
C ILE A 16 -22.65 -2.11 9.13
N PRO A 17 -23.21 -1.66 8.00
CA PRO A 17 -24.61 -1.87 7.69
C PRO A 17 -24.94 -3.36 7.55
N VAL A 18 -25.91 -3.87 8.32
CA VAL A 18 -26.30 -5.29 8.28
C VAL A 18 -26.77 -5.70 6.88
N ILE A 19 -27.38 -4.79 6.13
CA ILE A 19 -27.75 -5.02 4.72
C ILE A 19 -26.51 -5.31 3.84
N ARG A 20 -25.39 -4.63 4.10
CA ARG A 20 -24.13 -4.84 3.36
C ARG A 20 -23.51 -6.19 3.71
N MET A 21 -23.53 -6.55 4.99
CA MET A 21 -23.11 -7.89 5.43
C MET A 21 -23.97 -9.00 4.83
N ALA A 22 -25.30 -8.81 4.77
CA ALA A 22 -26.23 -9.78 4.20
C ALA A 22 -25.96 -10.04 2.70
N GLU A 23 -25.60 -9.01 1.94
CA GLU A 23 -25.25 -9.14 0.52
C GLU A 23 -23.94 -9.93 0.33
N SER A 24 -22.91 -9.69 1.16
CA SER A 24 -21.67 -10.47 1.14
C SER A 24 -21.91 -11.94 1.51
N VAL A 25 -22.73 -12.21 2.53
CA VAL A 25 -23.09 -13.58 2.92
C VAL A 25 -23.89 -14.27 1.82
N TRP A 26 -24.84 -13.57 1.19
CA TRP A 26 -25.58 -14.08 0.04
C TRP A 26 -24.64 -14.46 -1.11
N SER A 27 -23.69 -13.59 -1.45
CA SER A 27 -22.69 -13.87 -2.50
C SER A 27 -21.90 -15.15 -2.20
N ALA A 28 -21.39 -15.28 -0.97
CA ALA A 28 -20.68 -16.48 -0.53
C ALA A 28 -21.56 -17.74 -0.58
N CYS A 29 -22.85 -17.64 -0.24
CA CYS A 29 -23.81 -18.73 -0.38
C CYS A 29 -24.01 -19.11 -1.85
N THR A 30 -24.15 -18.15 -2.77
CA THR A 30 -24.35 -18.44 -4.20
C THR A 30 -23.11 -19.01 -4.88
N GLU A 31 -21.91 -18.76 -4.35
CA GLU A 31 -20.69 -19.41 -4.82
C GLU A 31 -20.59 -20.86 -4.31
N ALA A 32 -20.97 -21.10 -3.05
CA ALA A 32 -20.88 -22.42 -2.43
C ALA A 32 -22.02 -23.37 -2.85
N PHE A 33 -23.18 -22.84 -3.20
CA PHE A 33 -24.39 -23.61 -3.56
C PHE A 33 -24.85 -23.29 -4.97
N TYR A 34 -25.33 -24.30 -5.69
CA TYR A 34 -25.86 -24.13 -7.04
C TYR A 34 -27.25 -23.47 -7.00
N VAL A 35 -27.28 -22.14 -6.98
CA VAL A 35 -28.51 -21.31 -6.94
C VAL A 35 -28.93 -20.83 -8.34
N GLY A 36 -28.11 -21.10 -9.38
CA GLY A 36 -28.26 -20.54 -10.73
C GLY A 36 -29.54 -20.91 -11.50
N ASP A 37 -30.24 -21.98 -11.11
CA ASP A 37 -31.46 -22.45 -11.78
C ASP A 37 -32.76 -21.91 -11.15
N PHE A 38 -32.67 -21.05 -10.13
CA PHE A 38 -33.86 -20.53 -9.46
C PHE A 38 -34.53 -19.41 -10.27
N ASP A 39 -35.86 -19.40 -10.27
CA ASP A 39 -36.61 -18.25 -10.74
C ASP A 39 -36.42 -17.04 -9.80
N ALA A 40 -36.69 -15.83 -10.31
CA ALA A 40 -36.45 -14.58 -9.57
C ALA A 40 -37.17 -14.53 -8.21
N ALA A 41 -38.39 -15.09 -8.13
CA ALA A 41 -39.18 -15.11 -6.90
C ALA A 41 -38.61 -16.07 -5.84
N THR A 42 -38.03 -17.18 -6.29
CA THR A 42 -37.37 -18.17 -5.44
C THR A 42 -36.05 -17.62 -4.97
N THR A 43 -35.24 -17.04 -5.85
CA THR A 43 -33.99 -16.34 -5.48
C THR A 43 -34.24 -15.27 -4.42
N MET A 44 -35.28 -14.44 -4.59
CA MET A 44 -35.63 -13.40 -3.60
C MET A 44 -36.01 -14.01 -2.24
N ARG A 45 -36.84 -15.07 -2.22
CA ARG A 45 -37.20 -15.75 -0.96
C ARG A 45 -36.01 -16.36 -0.24
N TRP A 46 -35.10 -17.01 -0.97
CA TRP A 46 -33.87 -17.56 -0.40
C TRP A 46 -32.96 -16.48 0.14
N ARG A 47 -32.83 -15.35 -0.57
CA ARG A 47 -32.08 -14.18 -0.12
C ARG A 47 -32.62 -13.63 1.19
N ASP A 48 -33.94 -13.40 1.26
CA ASP A 48 -34.60 -12.91 2.46
C ASP A 48 -34.39 -13.88 3.63
N GLY A 49 -34.46 -15.19 3.35
CA GLY A 49 -34.13 -16.26 4.29
C GLY A 49 -32.69 -16.16 4.82
N VAL A 50 -31.70 -16.01 3.95
CA VAL A 50 -30.29 -15.81 4.33
C VAL A 50 -30.12 -14.56 5.19
N GLY A 51 -30.79 -13.46 4.83
CA GLY A 51 -30.77 -12.23 5.63
C GLY A 51 -31.39 -12.41 7.01
N ALA A 52 -32.46 -13.19 7.14
CA ALA A 52 -33.08 -13.52 8.42
C ALA A 52 -32.19 -14.46 9.26
N ASP A 53 -31.60 -15.47 8.61
CA ASP A 53 -30.70 -16.45 9.24
C ASP A 53 -29.35 -15.85 9.63
N LEU A 54 -28.92 -14.74 9.01
CA LEU A 54 -27.80 -13.93 9.48
C LEU A 54 -28.18 -13.11 10.73
N ARG A 55 -29.34 -12.46 10.74
CA ARG A 55 -29.78 -11.64 11.88
C ARG A 55 -29.99 -12.45 13.15
N ARG A 56 -30.48 -13.69 13.04
CA ARG A 56 -30.73 -14.55 14.19
C ARG A 56 -29.49 -14.79 15.08
N PRO A 57 -28.34 -15.29 14.57
CA PRO A 57 -27.13 -15.44 15.37
C PRO A 57 -26.57 -14.09 15.82
N LEU A 58 -26.69 -13.02 15.01
CA LEU A 58 -26.27 -11.67 15.43
C LEU A 58 -27.03 -11.19 16.67
N ASN A 59 -28.35 -11.37 16.70
CA ASN A 59 -29.17 -11.06 17.87
C ASN A 59 -28.75 -11.88 19.09
N VAL A 60 -28.47 -13.18 18.92
CA VAL A 60 -27.99 -14.03 20.02
C VAL A 60 -26.65 -13.53 20.56
N VAL A 61 -25.68 -13.23 19.70
CA VAL A 61 -24.38 -12.71 20.17
C VAL A 61 -24.48 -11.28 20.71
N ALA A 62 -25.46 -10.49 20.27
CA ALA A 62 -25.78 -9.20 20.88
C ALA A 62 -26.35 -9.34 22.29
N GLU A 63 -27.22 -10.33 22.54
CA GLU A 63 -27.71 -10.65 23.89
C GLU A 63 -26.57 -11.07 24.84
N PHE A 64 -25.55 -11.73 24.32
CA PHE A 64 -24.32 -12.05 25.07
C PHE A 64 -23.34 -10.87 25.21
N GLY A 65 -23.66 -9.70 24.64
CA GLY A 65 -22.83 -8.51 24.69
C GLY A 65 -21.57 -8.59 23.83
N ALA A 66 -21.54 -9.46 22.83
CA ALA A 66 -20.40 -9.57 21.92
C ALA A 66 -20.49 -8.58 20.74
N VAL A 67 -21.70 -8.20 20.33
CA VAL A 67 -21.89 -7.19 19.28
C VAL A 67 -22.92 -6.17 19.73
N GLU A 68 -22.78 -4.95 19.23
CA GLU A 68 -23.80 -3.92 19.36
C GLU A 68 -24.56 -3.81 18.05
N LEU A 69 -25.90 -3.91 18.14
CA LEU A 69 -26.81 -3.66 17.04
C LEU A 69 -27.46 -2.31 17.27
N THR A 70 -27.13 -1.35 16.41
CA THR A 70 -27.65 0.02 16.49
C THR A 70 -28.42 0.38 15.23
N VAL A 71 -29.21 1.45 15.28
CA VAL A 71 -29.93 1.97 14.11
C VAL A 71 -29.46 3.39 13.87
N GLY A 72 -28.88 3.64 12.69
CA GLY A 72 -28.19 4.90 12.42
C GLY A 72 -27.98 5.15 10.93
N ARG A 73 -27.28 6.24 10.63
CA ARG A 73 -26.82 6.51 9.26
C ARG A 73 -25.53 5.73 9.02
N PRO A 74 -25.42 5.01 7.89
CA PRO A 74 -24.21 4.27 7.57
C PRO A 74 -23.09 5.27 7.19
N ASP A 75 -21.85 4.92 7.53
CA ASP A 75 -20.70 5.72 7.12
C ASP A 75 -20.58 5.77 5.57
N PRO A 76 -20.20 6.91 4.96
CA PRO A 76 -20.02 7.03 3.51
C PRO A 76 -19.07 6.01 2.89
N VAL A 77 -18.10 5.47 3.65
CA VAL A 77 -17.18 4.42 3.20
C VAL A 77 -17.93 3.22 2.63
N TYR A 78 -19.10 2.89 3.18
CA TYR A 78 -19.95 1.79 2.74
C TYR A 78 -20.72 2.06 1.44
N ARG A 79 -20.48 3.21 0.80
CA ARG A 79 -21.02 3.55 -0.52
C ARG A 79 -19.93 3.89 -1.54
N ALA A 80 -18.69 4.08 -1.11
CA ALA A 80 -17.61 4.57 -1.96
C ALA A 80 -17.35 3.64 -3.15
N ASP A 81 -17.44 2.33 -2.94
CA ASP A 81 -17.26 1.28 -3.94
C ASP A 81 -18.50 1.08 -4.85
N LEU A 82 -19.68 1.53 -4.41
CA LEU A 82 -20.92 1.40 -5.17
C LEU A 82 -21.03 2.44 -6.30
N ASN A 83 -20.27 3.52 -6.23
CA ASN A 83 -20.34 4.64 -7.18
C ASN A 83 -19.15 4.69 -8.15
N ARG A 84 -18.19 3.75 -8.05
CA ARG A 84 -17.07 3.67 -8.99
C ARG A 84 -17.53 3.08 -10.33
N ASP A 85 -17.23 3.79 -11.41
CA ASP A 85 -17.12 3.19 -12.75
C ASP A 85 -15.82 2.38 -12.75
N TRP A 86 -15.93 1.06 -12.60
CA TRP A 86 -14.77 0.18 -12.38
C TRP A 86 -13.98 -0.04 -13.68
N ASP A 87 -12.85 0.65 -13.83
CA ASP A 87 -11.72 0.15 -14.62
C ASP A 87 -10.94 -0.83 -13.73
N LEU A 88 -11.34 -2.11 -13.75
CA LEU A 88 -10.73 -3.15 -12.89
C LEU A 88 -9.25 -3.34 -13.24
N GLU A 89 -8.38 -3.12 -12.26
CA GLU A 89 -7.01 -3.63 -12.34
C GLU A 89 -7.00 -5.17 -12.18
N PRO A 90 -6.06 -5.91 -12.80
CA PRO A 90 -6.06 -7.38 -12.87
C PRO A 90 -6.01 -8.15 -11.53
N HIS A 91 -5.87 -7.45 -10.41
CA HIS A 91 -5.65 -8.03 -9.07
C HIS A 91 -6.69 -7.61 -8.03
N GLU A 92 -7.69 -6.79 -8.40
CA GLU A 92 -8.79 -6.47 -7.49
C GLU A 92 -9.79 -7.63 -7.42
N PRO A 93 -10.37 -7.90 -6.22
CA PRO A 93 -11.42 -8.89 -6.08
C PRO A 93 -12.58 -8.57 -7.02
N ALA A 94 -13.17 -9.60 -7.62
CA ALA A 94 -14.27 -9.43 -8.56
C ALA A 94 -15.39 -8.59 -7.91
N PRO A 95 -15.91 -7.57 -8.61
CA PRO A 95 -16.94 -6.71 -8.03
C PRO A 95 -18.19 -7.53 -7.71
N LEU A 96 -18.96 -7.07 -6.73
CA LEU A 96 -20.28 -7.65 -6.45
C LEU A 96 -21.12 -7.67 -7.73
N PRO A 97 -21.99 -8.69 -7.91
CA PRO A 97 -22.93 -8.72 -9.02
C PRO A 97 -23.71 -7.40 -9.16
N SER A 98 -23.98 -6.95 -10.39
CA SER A 98 -24.59 -5.64 -10.65
C SER A 98 -25.93 -5.46 -9.93
N ASP A 99 -26.73 -6.52 -9.85
CA ASP A 99 -28.00 -6.53 -9.13
C ASP A 99 -27.81 -6.36 -7.61
N ALA A 100 -26.69 -6.84 -7.04
CA ALA A 100 -26.33 -6.62 -5.63
C ALA A 100 -25.91 -5.16 -5.40
N MET A 101 -25.13 -4.58 -6.31
CA MET A 101 -24.77 -3.17 -6.26
C MET A 101 -26.02 -2.28 -6.30
N ASP A 102 -26.98 -2.55 -7.19
CA ASP A 102 -28.21 -1.75 -7.31
C ASP A 102 -29.06 -1.81 -6.03
N ARG A 103 -29.15 -3.00 -5.41
CA ARG A 103 -29.83 -3.15 -4.11
C ARG A 103 -29.11 -2.40 -2.99
N LEU A 104 -27.77 -2.47 -2.94
CA LEU A 104 -26.99 -1.74 -1.94
C LEU A 104 -27.11 -0.22 -2.12
N ARG A 105 -27.11 0.27 -3.37
CA ARG A 105 -27.33 1.70 -3.66
C ARG A 105 -28.68 2.17 -3.13
N ALA A 106 -29.74 1.40 -3.38
CA ALA A 106 -31.08 1.68 -2.90
C ALA A 106 -31.22 1.53 -1.38
N GLY A 107 -30.59 0.51 -0.79
CA GLY A 107 -30.70 0.20 0.64
C GLY A 107 -29.83 1.06 1.55
N LEU A 108 -28.78 1.69 1.00
CA LEU A 108 -27.88 2.59 1.74
C LEU A 108 -28.07 4.05 1.35
N ASP A 109 -29.13 4.41 0.63
CA ASP A 109 -29.43 5.76 0.13
C ASP A 109 -29.18 6.84 1.22
N PRO A 110 -28.39 7.91 1.00
CA PRO A 110 -28.09 8.91 2.02
C PRO A 110 -29.34 9.72 2.40
N ASP A 111 -30.29 9.83 1.48
CA ASP A 111 -31.60 10.43 1.68
C ASP A 111 -32.63 9.41 2.21
N GLY A 112 -32.22 8.14 2.33
CA GLY A 112 -32.98 7.06 2.93
C GLY A 112 -33.13 7.20 4.45
N GLY A 113 -33.95 6.30 5.01
CA GLY A 113 -34.11 6.17 6.46
C GLY A 113 -32.87 5.55 7.14
N PRO A 114 -32.80 5.60 8.48
CA PRO A 114 -31.71 4.94 9.21
C PRO A 114 -31.73 3.42 8.99
N VAL A 115 -30.55 2.82 8.99
CA VAL A 115 -30.35 1.38 8.77
C VAL A 115 -29.78 0.70 10.01
N GLU A 116 -29.94 -0.61 10.09
CA GLU A 116 -29.35 -1.45 11.13
C GLU A 116 -27.83 -1.56 10.91
N LEU A 117 -27.06 -1.25 11.95
CA LEU A 117 -25.60 -1.26 11.99
C LEU A 117 -25.11 -2.28 13.02
N ILE A 118 -23.94 -2.86 12.77
CA ILE A 118 -23.27 -3.79 13.69
C ILE A 118 -21.83 -3.36 13.96
N SER A 119 -21.44 -3.41 15.24
CA SER A 119 -20.04 -3.26 15.68
C SER A 119 -19.71 -4.34 16.73
N LEU A 120 -18.42 -4.64 16.90
CA LEU A 120 -17.97 -5.46 18.02
C LEU A 120 -17.93 -4.62 19.30
N THR A 121 -18.27 -5.23 20.43
CA THR A 121 -17.98 -4.63 21.73
C THR A 121 -16.48 -4.75 22.04
N PRO A 122 -15.91 -3.94 22.95
CA PRO A 122 -14.50 -4.04 23.31
C PRO A 122 -14.06 -5.45 23.74
N LEU A 123 -14.92 -6.18 24.47
CA LEU A 123 -14.64 -7.55 24.90
C LEU A 123 -14.60 -8.53 23.71
N ALA A 124 -15.51 -8.39 22.77
CA ALA A 124 -15.53 -9.23 21.58
C ALA A 124 -14.39 -8.88 20.62
N THR A 125 -14.04 -7.61 20.47
CA THR A 125 -12.85 -7.17 19.73
C THR A 125 -11.62 -7.88 20.27
N TRP A 126 -11.41 -7.89 21.59
CA TRP A 126 -10.31 -8.62 22.22
C TRP A 126 -10.37 -10.13 21.97
N ALA A 127 -11.55 -10.74 22.06
CA ALA A 127 -11.71 -12.18 21.85
C ALA A 127 -11.44 -12.61 20.40
N VAL A 128 -11.94 -11.84 19.43
CA VAL A 128 -11.70 -12.05 17.99
C VAL A 128 -10.22 -11.82 17.67
N HIS A 129 -9.62 -10.75 18.20
CA HIS A 129 -8.18 -10.49 18.11
C HIS A 129 -7.35 -11.69 18.58
N ALA A 130 -7.60 -12.18 19.81
CA ALA A 130 -6.89 -13.33 20.37
C ALA A 130 -7.11 -14.62 19.56
N GLN A 131 -8.24 -14.75 18.85
CA GLN A 131 -8.50 -15.86 17.94
C GLN A 131 -7.72 -15.74 16.64
N LEU A 132 -7.66 -14.54 16.05
CA LEU A 132 -6.90 -14.26 14.83
C LEU A 132 -5.41 -14.51 15.05
N LEU A 133 -4.84 -14.03 16.16
CA LEU A 133 -3.45 -14.29 16.52
C LEU A 133 -3.16 -15.79 16.69
N ARG A 134 -4.05 -16.54 17.37
CA ARG A 134 -3.91 -18.01 17.49
C ARG A 134 -3.96 -18.73 16.15
N ALA A 135 -4.64 -18.16 15.17
CA ALA A 135 -4.68 -18.67 13.80
C ALA A 135 -3.46 -18.24 12.95
N GLY A 136 -2.48 -17.54 13.55
CA GLY A 136 -1.31 -17.00 12.84
C GLY A 136 -1.65 -15.84 11.90
N ARG A 137 -2.82 -15.21 12.08
CA ARG A 137 -3.23 -14.05 11.29
C ARG A 137 -2.77 -12.78 11.98
N TYR A 138 -2.41 -11.80 11.16
CA TYR A 138 -2.16 -10.45 11.62
C TYR A 138 -3.51 -9.75 11.92
N ALA A 139 -3.62 -9.17 13.11
CA ALA A 139 -4.83 -8.50 13.58
C ALA A 139 -4.40 -7.35 14.50
N PRO A 140 -4.21 -6.13 13.97
CA PRO A 140 -3.77 -5.00 14.78
C PRO A 140 -4.88 -4.55 15.73
N LEU A 141 -4.50 -4.08 16.92
CA LEU A 141 -5.41 -3.46 17.88
C LEU A 141 -4.76 -2.20 18.44
N VAL A 142 -5.53 -1.10 18.51
CA VAL A 142 -5.07 0.16 19.08
C VAL A 142 -4.59 -0.03 20.52
N GLY A 143 -3.38 0.45 20.81
CA GLY A 143 -2.71 0.42 22.11
C GLY A 143 -1.72 -0.73 22.28
N GLU A 144 -1.66 -1.67 21.33
CA GLU A 144 -0.68 -2.77 21.38
C GLU A 144 0.75 -2.31 21.12
N LEU A 145 0.91 -1.19 20.42
CA LEU A 145 2.22 -0.66 20.10
C LEU A 145 2.72 0.35 21.15
N SER A 146 1.97 0.57 22.24
CA SER A 146 2.28 1.53 23.30
C SER A 146 3.66 1.36 23.95
N GLU A 147 4.21 0.13 23.96
CA GLU A 147 5.54 -0.21 24.49
C GLU A 147 6.54 -0.63 23.37
N ALA A 148 6.16 -0.48 22.10
CA ALA A 148 7.00 -0.88 20.97
C ALA A 148 8.20 0.07 20.79
N GLU A 149 9.28 -0.45 20.21
CA GLU A 149 10.41 0.39 19.79
C GLU A 149 9.98 1.35 18.67
N PRO A 150 10.54 2.58 18.59
CA PRO A 150 10.10 3.61 17.63
C PRO A 150 10.01 3.15 16.17
N ALA A 151 11.05 2.47 15.67
CA ALA A 151 11.05 1.95 14.30
C ALA A 151 10.04 0.83 14.09
N GLN A 152 9.75 0.03 15.13
CA GLN A 152 8.72 -0.99 15.06
C GLN A 152 7.33 -0.35 15.01
N LEU A 153 7.04 0.60 15.91
CA LEU A 153 5.78 1.36 15.91
C LEU A 153 5.51 1.96 14.53
N LEU A 154 6.42 2.82 14.04
CA LEU A 154 6.20 3.54 12.78
C LEU A 154 6.14 2.60 11.57
N GLY A 155 6.93 1.52 11.56
CA GLY A 155 6.90 0.53 10.49
C GLY A 155 5.58 -0.24 10.44
N MET A 156 5.07 -0.67 11.60
CA MET A 156 3.79 -1.35 11.70
C MET A 156 2.64 -0.43 11.27
N ILE A 157 2.66 0.83 11.72
CA ILE A 157 1.63 1.81 11.38
C ILE A 157 1.64 2.08 9.87
N ALA A 158 2.81 2.35 9.28
CA ALA A 158 2.95 2.63 7.85
C ALA A 158 2.50 1.49 6.94
N GLU A 159 2.58 0.24 7.40
CA GLU A 159 2.22 -0.92 6.59
C GLU A 159 0.76 -1.37 6.79
N HIS A 160 0.16 -1.07 7.95
CA HIS A 160 -1.02 -1.83 8.38
C HIS A 160 -2.13 -1.02 9.06
N TYR A 161 -1.93 0.25 9.37
CA TYR A 161 -2.90 1.05 10.12
C TYR A 161 -3.56 2.07 9.20
N SER A 162 -4.84 2.36 9.45
CA SER A 162 -5.51 3.51 8.82
C SER A 162 -4.96 4.82 9.41
N PRO A 163 -5.10 5.97 8.73
CA PRO A 163 -4.65 7.26 9.25
C PRO A 163 -5.21 7.60 10.64
N GLU A 164 -6.47 7.28 10.90
CA GLU A 164 -7.14 7.55 12.17
C GLU A 164 -6.58 6.67 13.31
N THR A 165 -6.31 5.40 12.98
CA THR A 165 -5.75 4.43 13.92
C THR A 165 -4.28 4.74 14.20
N ALA A 166 -3.55 5.21 13.18
CA ALA A 166 -2.17 5.68 13.27
C ALA A 166 -2.02 6.87 14.23
N GLU A 167 -2.90 7.87 14.10
CA GLU A 167 -2.93 9.03 14.99
C GLU A 167 -3.14 8.62 16.45
N ALA A 168 -4.10 7.73 16.70
CA ALA A 168 -4.38 7.23 18.04
C ALA A 168 -3.18 6.50 18.66
N GLU A 169 -2.53 5.60 17.91
CA GLU A 169 -1.35 4.86 18.36
C GLU A 169 -0.15 5.76 18.66
N ILE A 170 0.14 6.72 17.77
CA ILE A 170 1.25 7.65 17.97
C ILE A 170 0.97 8.55 19.17
N ALA A 171 -0.26 9.04 19.33
CA ALA A 171 -0.65 9.85 20.47
C ALA A 171 -0.53 9.07 21.81
N GLU A 172 -0.96 7.81 21.83
CA GLU A 172 -0.84 6.94 23.00
C GLU A 172 0.64 6.65 23.31
N TRP A 173 1.44 6.27 22.31
CA TRP A 173 2.86 6.03 22.48
C TRP A 173 3.60 7.26 23.01
N LEU A 174 3.33 8.44 22.45
CA LEU A 174 3.90 9.71 22.92
C LEU A 174 3.51 9.98 24.37
N THR A 175 2.24 9.76 24.73
CA THR A 175 1.76 9.95 26.12
C THR A 175 2.51 9.06 27.10
N THR A 176 2.73 7.78 26.75
CA THR A 176 3.50 6.82 27.55
C THR A 176 4.99 7.21 27.65
N HIS A 177 5.55 7.79 26.59
CA HIS A 177 6.99 8.04 26.45
C HIS A 177 7.45 9.49 26.75
N GLY A 178 6.68 10.22 27.55
CA GLY A 178 7.07 11.55 28.04
C GLY A 178 6.63 12.71 27.15
N GLY A 179 5.56 12.51 26.38
CA GLY A 179 4.92 13.49 25.52
C GLY A 179 5.73 13.84 24.28
N GLN A 180 5.27 14.87 23.57
CA GLN A 180 5.88 15.31 22.32
C GLN A 180 7.35 15.74 22.48
N GLU A 181 7.70 16.42 23.58
CA GLU A 181 9.07 16.95 23.80
C GLU A 181 10.14 15.86 23.88
N ARG A 182 9.82 14.70 24.45
CA ARG A 182 10.77 13.58 24.63
C ARG A 182 10.52 12.43 23.68
N GLY A 183 9.27 12.19 23.32
CA GLY A 183 8.86 11.10 22.44
C GLY A 183 9.15 11.39 20.97
N LEU A 184 8.86 12.61 20.48
CA LEU A 184 9.05 12.94 19.06
C LEU A 184 10.50 12.78 18.59
N PRO A 185 11.53 13.26 19.32
CA PRO A 185 12.92 12.99 18.94
C PRO A 185 13.24 11.49 18.84
N ARG A 186 12.68 10.65 19.72
CA ARG A 186 12.88 9.19 19.69
C ARG A 186 12.20 8.54 18.48
N LEU A 187 11.03 9.03 18.09
CA LEU A 187 10.35 8.60 16.86
C LEU A 187 11.19 8.94 15.63
N LEU A 188 11.71 10.17 15.56
CA LEU A 188 12.62 10.59 14.49
C LEU A 188 13.92 9.79 14.47
N ASP A 189 14.49 9.44 15.63
CA ASP A 189 15.66 8.56 15.71
C ASP A 189 15.36 7.15 15.18
N GLY A 190 14.14 6.65 15.39
CA GLY A 190 13.66 5.42 14.77
C GLY A 190 13.67 5.48 13.25
N VAL A 191 13.21 6.61 12.67
CA VAL A 191 13.26 6.85 11.22
C VAL A 191 14.69 6.93 10.72
N ARG A 192 15.56 7.70 11.40
CA ARG A 192 16.99 7.86 11.07
C ARG A 192 17.76 6.53 11.07
N GLY A 193 17.38 5.60 11.95
CA GLY A 193 17.97 4.28 12.06
C GLY A 193 17.49 3.27 11.00
N CYS A 194 16.52 3.63 10.16
CA CYS A 194 15.98 2.72 9.15
C CYS A 194 16.97 2.54 7.98
N PRO A 195 17.33 1.29 7.64
CA PRO A 195 18.32 1.04 6.58
C PRO A 195 17.78 1.22 5.16
N PHE A 196 16.46 1.21 4.98
CA PHE A 196 15.82 1.38 3.68
C PHE A 196 15.15 2.74 3.60
N ARG A 197 15.49 3.52 2.57
CA ARG A 197 15.05 4.90 2.39
C ARG A 197 13.55 5.01 2.15
N ILE A 198 12.97 4.11 1.35
CA ILE A 198 11.51 4.08 1.12
C ILE A 198 10.75 3.81 2.40
N ARG A 199 11.26 2.87 3.22
CA ARG A 199 10.63 2.55 4.49
C ARG A 199 10.77 3.72 5.47
N ALA A 200 11.92 4.39 5.49
CA ALA A 200 12.10 5.62 6.27
C ALA A 200 11.14 6.73 5.82
N ALA A 201 10.93 6.90 4.52
CA ALA A 201 9.98 7.86 3.96
C ALA A 201 8.54 7.56 4.41
N ALA A 202 8.11 6.31 4.32
CA ALA A 202 6.78 5.90 4.77
C ALA A 202 6.58 6.10 6.29
N MET A 203 7.59 5.75 7.09
CA MET A 203 7.57 6.00 8.54
C MET A 203 7.49 7.51 8.88
N LEU A 204 8.24 8.34 8.14
CA LEU A 204 8.24 9.79 8.33
C LEU A 204 6.92 10.43 7.92
N ASP A 205 6.34 9.98 6.81
CA ASP A 205 5.06 10.51 6.33
C ASP A 205 3.93 10.24 7.33
N VAL A 206 3.82 9.00 7.83
CA VAL A 206 2.88 8.66 8.91
C VAL A 206 3.09 9.55 10.13
N LEU A 207 4.33 9.73 10.59
CA LEU A 207 4.61 10.59 11.72
C LEU A 207 4.18 12.04 11.44
N ALA A 208 4.51 12.56 10.25
CA ALA A 208 4.21 13.93 9.83
C ALA A 208 2.70 14.19 9.72
N GLN A 209 1.91 13.20 9.29
CA GLN A 209 0.44 13.27 9.24
C GLN A 209 -0.21 13.45 10.63
N THR A 210 0.45 12.99 11.71
CA THR A 210 -0.04 13.17 13.09
C THR A 210 0.32 14.53 13.71
N ILE A 211 1.13 15.35 13.02
CA ILE A 211 1.55 16.66 13.52
C ILE A 211 0.55 17.74 13.06
N PRO A 212 0.02 18.61 13.95
CA PRO A 212 -0.98 19.62 13.58
C PRO A 212 -0.55 20.60 12.48
N ASP A 213 0.75 20.93 12.41
CA ASP A 213 1.35 21.74 11.35
C ASP A 213 2.42 20.92 10.61
N ARG A 214 1.95 20.01 9.75
CA ARG A 214 2.81 19.13 8.94
C ARG A 214 3.80 19.91 8.08
N SER A 215 3.36 21.00 7.44
CA SER A 215 4.19 21.82 6.56
C SER A 215 5.35 22.44 7.33
N ALA A 216 5.09 23.13 8.45
CA ALA A 216 6.15 23.72 9.26
C ALA A 216 7.12 22.67 9.80
N PHE A 217 6.60 21.51 10.22
CA PHE A 217 7.40 20.39 10.71
C PHE A 217 8.35 19.83 9.64
N LEU A 218 7.86 19.60 8.42
CA LEU A 218 8.69 19.15 7.31
C LEU A 218 9.71 20.23 6.93
N HIS A 219 9.32 21.49 6.86
CA HIS A 219 10.25 22.58 6.57
C HIS A 219 11.39 22.70 7.60
N GLU A 220 11.14 22.42 8.88
CA GLU A 220 12.18 22.37 9.92
C GLU A 220 13.13 21.18 9.69
N LEU A 221 12.58 19.99 9.40
CA LEU A 221 13.36 18.78 9.17
C LEU A 221 14.17 18.79 7.87
N ARG A 222 13.89 19.71 6.94
CA ARG A 222 14.67 19.89 5.70
C ARG A 222 16.16 20.14 5.97
N ALA A 223 16.50 20.75 7.12
CA ALA A 223 17.88 20.98 7.53
C ALA A 223 18.57 19.74 8.16
N ASP A 224 17.82 18.67 8.45
CA ASP A 224 18.36 17.43 9.00
C ASP A 224 19.26 16.74 7.96
N GLN A 225 20.44 16.28 8.40
CA GLN A 225 21.40 15.66 7.49
C GLN A 225 20.93 14.31 6.95
N GLN A 226 20.19 13.53 7.74
CA GLN A 226 19.75 12.19 7.38
C GLN A 226 18.35 12.17 6.77
N LEU A 227 17.45 12.98 7.32
CA LEU A 227 16.04 13.05 6.89
C LEU A 227 15.79 14.12 5.82
N GLY A 228 16.65 15.14 5.73
CA GLY A 228 16.47 16.26 4.80
C GLY A 228 16.19 15.84 3.36
N PRO A 229 16.95 14.92 2.74
CA PRO A 229 16.68 14.48 1.37
C PRO A 229 15.29 13.82 1.18
N ILE A 230 14.83 13.02 2.16
CA ILE A 230 13.48 12.42 2.17
C ILE A 230 12.43 13.53 2.27
N VAL A 231 12.63 14.46 3.20
CA VAL A 231 11.73 15.60 3.44
C VAL A 231 11.62 16.50 2.21
N THR A 232 12.73 16.80 1.55
CA THR A 232 12.73 17.59 0.31
C THR A 232 11.89 16.89 -0.76
N GLN A 233 11.98 15.57 -0.89
CA GLN A 233 11.15 14.81 -1.83
C GLN A 233 9.66 14.91 -1.46
N MET A 234 9.31 14.72 -0.19
CA MET A 234 7.93 14.85 0.28
C MET A 234 7.35 16.25 0.00
N LEU A 235 8.10 17.31 0.30
CA LEU A 235 7.67 18.69 0.03
C LEU A 235 7.47 18.98 -1.47
N ILE A 236 8.26 18.36 -2.35
CA ILE A 236 8.08 18.44 -3.81
C ILE A 236 6.81 17.70 -4.22
N ASP A 237 6.61 16.48 -3.71
CA ASP A 237 5.45 15.64 -4.03
C ASP A 237 4.13 16.29 -3.55
N ASP A 238 4.17 16.98 -2.41
CA ASP A 238 3.05 17.78 -1.88
C ASP A 238 2.84 19.12 -2.62
N GLY A 239 3.78 19.50 -3.51
CA GLY A 239 3.75 20.74 -4.26
C GLY A 239 4.01 22.00 -3.42
N GLU A 240 4.57 21.85 -2.21
CA GLU A 240 4.93 22.96 -1.33
C GLU A 240 6.21 23.68 -1.80
N ILE A 241 7.11 22.96 -2.47
CA ILE A 241 8.31 23.51 -3.11
C ILE A 241 8.48 22.94 -4.52
N THR A 242 9.22 23.66 -5.36
CA THR A 242 9.59 23.21 -6.69
C THR A 242 11.08 22.90 -6.80
N VAL A 243 11.46 22.06 -7.76
CA VAL A 243 12.87 21.71 -8.01
C VAL A 243 13.72 22.96 -8.33
N ASP A 244 13.12 23.95 -8.97
CA ASP A 244 13.78 25.21 -9.35
C ASP A 244 14.10 26.12 -8.14
N GLU A 245 13.42 25.92 -7.02
CA GLU A 245 13.65 26.67 -5.77
C GLU A 245 14.77 26.06 -4.91
N LEU A 246 15.27 24.88 -5.27
CA LEU A 246 16.30 24.19 -4.53
C LEU A 246 17.68 24.81 -4.78
N ALA A 247 18.48 24.91 -3.72
CA ALA A 247 19.90 25.16 -3.89
C ALA A 247 20.53 24.01 -4.70
N PRO A 248 21.56 24.26 -5.54
CA PRO A 248 22.13 23.21 -6.40
C PRO A 248 22.57 21.94 -5.65
N GLU A 249 23.16 22.09 -4.46
CA GLU A 249 23.58 20.97 -3.61
C GLU A 249 22.39 20.18 -3.03
N GLU A 250 21.28 20.86 -2.80
CA GLU A 250 20.07 20.25 -2.30
C GLU A 250 19.31 19.53 -3.42
N GLY A 251 19.19 20.15 -4.59
CA GLY A 251 18.61 19.52 -5.77
C GLY A 251 19.38 18.25 -6.16
N LEU A 252 20.71 18.26 -6.04
CA LEU A 252 21.53 17.08 -6.27
C LEU A 252 21.30 15.96 -5.23
N ARG A 253 21.07 16.32 -3.95
CA ARG A 253 20.71 15.35 -2.91
C ARG A 253 19.31 14.78 -3.12
N ALA A 254 18.33 15.60 -3.48
CA ALA A 254 16.98 15.15 -3.82
C ALA A 254 16.99 14.20 -5.03
N MET A 255 17.73 14.55 -6.09
CA MET A 255 17.93 13.66 -7.24
C MET A 255 18.60 12.34 -6.84
N THR A 256 19.58 12.39 -5.93
CA THR A 256 20.25 11.19 -5.42
C THR A 256 19.27 10.31 -4.65
N GLU A 257 18.44 10.88 -3.77
CA GLU A 257 17.38 10.16 -3.04
C GLU A 257 16.43 9.45 -4.03
N GLN A 258 16.00 10.12 -5.11
CA GLN A 258 15.14 9.53 -6.12
C GLN A 258 15.78 8.31 -6.82
N PHE A 259 17.09 8.36 -7.11
CA PHE A 259 17.81 7.22 -7.67
C PHE A 259 17.96 6.07 -6.66
N LEU A 260 18.12 6.37 -5.38
CA LEU A 260 18.18 5.35 -4.33
C LEU A 260 16.82 4.67 -4.11
N HIS A 261 15.73 5.44 -4.12
CA HIS A 261 14.36 4.87 -4.15
C HIS A 261 14.16 3.98 -5.38
N LEU A 262 14.59 4.42 -6.57
CA LEU A 262 14.50 3.62 -7.79
C LEU A 262 15.29 2.32 -7.69
N LEU A 263 16.46 2.35 -7.04
CA LEU A 263 17.28 1.17 -6.79
C LEU A 263 16.59 0.21 -5.80
N GLU A 264 15.99 0.71 -4.74
CA GLU A 264 15.29 -0.11 -3.73
C GLU A 264 14.03 -0.78 -4.30
N ILE A 265 13.20 -0.07 -5.09
CA ILE A 265 11.97 -0.63 -5.70
C ILE A 265 12.30 -1.50 -6.90
N GLY A 266 13.04 -0.93 -7.86
CA GLY A 266 13.20 -1.48 -9.19
C GLY A 266 14.48 -2.31 -9.36
N GLY A 267 15.33 -2.34 -8.35
CA GLY A 267 16.61 -3.03 -8.37
C GLY A 267 17.57 -2.47 -9.43
N SER A 268 18.62 -3.25 -9.69
CA SER A 268 19.67 -2.90 -10.65
C SER A 268 19.18 -2.74 -12.09
N ALA A 269 18.11 -3.43 -12.46
CA ALA A 269 17.52 -3.37 -13.79
C ALA A 269 16.89 -2.00 -14.08
N ALA A 270 16.19 -1.42 -13.10
CA ALA A 270 15.57 -0.10 -13.24
C ALA A 270 16.61 1.01 -13.41
N ILE A 271 17.68 0.99 -12.60
CA ILE A 271 18.81 1.92 -12.74
C ILE A 271 19.49 1.78 -14.10
N THR A 272 19.72 0.53 -14.54
CA THR A 272 20.28 0.27 -15.87
C THR A 272 19.40 0.86 -16.98
N GLY A 273 18.08 0.67 -16.87
CA GLY A 273 17.11 1.23 -17.82
C GLY A 273 17.19 2.74 -17.87
N ALA A 274 17.09 3.40 -16.71
CA ALA A 274 17.15 4.87 -16.61
C ALA A 274 18.47 5.44 -17.17
N LEU A 275 19.61 4.80 -16.89
CA LEU A 275 20.90 5.24 -17.43
C LEU A 275 21.06 4.98 -18.93
N ALA A 276 20.38 3.98 -19.49
CA ALA A 276 20.45 3.66 -20.92
C ALA A 276 19.70 4.68 -21.80
N GLU A 277 18.75 5.42 -21.25
CA GLU A 277 18.03 6.50 -21.93
C GLU A 277 18.89 7.77 -22.10
N ILE A 278 19.99 7.87 -21.36
CA ILE A 278 20.87 9.04 -21.33
C ILE A 278 22.15 8.74 -22.14
N PRO A 279 22.66 9.68 -22.95
CA PRO A 279 23.94 9.53 -23.61
C PRO A 279 25.06 9.18 -22.62
N THR A 280 25.89 8.17 -22.94
CA THR A 280 26.87 7.59 -22.00
C THR A 280 27.80 8.61 -21.35
N GLY A 281 28.19 9.68 -22.05
CA GLY A 281 28.99 10.76 -21.47
C GLY A 281 28.25 11.51 -20.36
N GLN A 282 27.01 11.91 -20.63
CA GLN A 282 26.14 12.58 -19.65
C GLN A 282 25.76 11.65 -18.50
N ALA A 283 25.51 10.37 -18.77
CA ALA A 283 25.23 9.38 -17.73
C ALA A 283 26.41 9.22 -16.76
N ARG A 284 27.66 9.24 -17.25
CA ARG A 284 28.85 9.20 -16.40
C ARG A 284 28.99 10.46 -15.55
N GLU A 285 28.77 11.63 -16.13
CA GLU A 285 28.82 12.91 -15.41
C GLU A 285 27.73 12.98 -14.33
N MET A 286 26.51 12.55 -14.65
CA MET A 286 25.40 12.48 -13.71
C MET A 286 25.72 11.54 -12.55
N VAL A 287 26.15 10.29 -12.81
CA VAL A 287 26.53 9.36 -11.75
C VAL A 287 27.65 9.93 -10.88
N ALA A 288 28.67 10.55 -11.47
CA ALA A 288 29.74 11.18 -10.72
C ALA A 288 29.21 12.29 -9.80
N ALA A 289 28.25 13.08 -10.26
CA ALA A 289 27.58 14.10 -9.45
C ALA A 289 26.75 13.47 -8.31
N LEU A 290 25.94 12.44 -8.59
CA LEU A 290 25.14 11.74 -7.57
C LEU A 290 26.01 11.17 -6.45
N LEU A 291 27.14 10.55 -6.81
CA LEU A 291 28.11 10.01 -5.85
C LEU A 291 28.83 11.10 -5.02
N ALA A 292 28.89 12.33 -5.52
CA ALA A 292 29.51 13.48 -4.86
C ALA A 292 28.47 14.38 -4.13
N SER A 293 27.20 13.99 -4.12
CA SER A 293 26.09 14.79 -3.57
C SER A 293 26.15 15.03 -2.05
N GLY A 294 26.96 14.25 -1.33
CA GLY A 294 26.97 14.26 0.14
C GLY A 294 25.73 13.61 0.77
N HIS A 295 25.04 12.75 0.02
CA HIS A 295 23.87 12.01 0.51
C HIS A 295 24.22 11.11 1.71
N PRO A 296 23.36 11.01 2.75
CA PRO A 296 23.63 10.25 3.97
C PRO A 296 23.70 8.73 3.78
N ASP A 297 23.00 8.19 2.77
CA ASP A 297 23.01 6.74 2.50
C ASP A 297 24.25 6.31 1.71
N LEU A 298 25.32 6.02 2.45
CA LEU A 298 26.57 5.56 1.87
C LEU A 298 26.47 4.14 1.27
N THR A 299 25.58 3.30 1.79
CA THR A 299 25.41 1.92 1.31
C THR A 299 24.76 1.92 -0.06
N GLY A 300 23.64 2.63 -0.22
CA GLY A 300 22.97 2.78 -1.51
C GLY A 300 23.85 3.48 -2.55
N LEU A 301 24.65 4.47 -2.15
CA LEU A 301 25.64 5.10 -3.04
C LEU A 301 26.73 4.13 -3.51
N ASP A 302 27.20 3.24 -2.63
CA ASP A 302 28.19 2.22 -2.99
C ASP A 302 27.61 1.19 -3.97
N GLU A 303 26.34 0.79 -3.78
CA GLU A 303 25.62 -0.06 -4.74
C GLU A 303 25.45 0.62 -6.10
N LEU A 304 25.02 1.88 -6.10
CA LEU A 304 24.89 2.69 -7.33
C LEU A 304 26.23 2.80 -8.06
N ARG A 305 27.34 3.01 -7.33
CA ARG A 305 28.69 3.06 -7.90
C ARG A 305 29.05 1.74 -8.60
N ASN A 306 28.81 0.61 -7.94
CA ASN A 306 29.13 -0.71 -8.49
C ASN A 306 28.32 -1.00 -9.77
N LEU A 307 27.03 -0.64 -9.77
CA LEU A 307 26.16 -0.80 -10.93
C LEU A 307 26.60 0.09 -12.10
N ALA A 308 26.89 1.35 -11.83
CA ALA A 308 27.32 2.28 -12.86
C ALA A 308 28.68 1.88 -13.45
N GLN A 309 29.63 1.37 -12.65
CA GLN A 309 30.89 0.85 -13.16
C GLN A 309 30.69 -0.37 -14.07
N ALA A 310 29.79 -1.28 -13.71
CA ALA A 310 29.49 -2.45 -14.52
C ALA A 310 28.85 -2.11 -15.89
N GLN A 311 28.06 -1.02 -15.95
CA GLN A 311 27.37 -0.59 -17.18
C GLN A 311 28.17 0.42 -18.02
N LEU A 312 28.84 1.37 -17.38
CA LEU A 312 29.50 2.51 -18.02
C LEU A 312 31.02 2.34 -18.14
N GLY A 313 31.58 1.31 -17.51
CA GLY A 313 32.99 0.92 -17.62
C GLY A 313 33.38 0.51 -19.05
N GLU A 314 34.60 0.84 -19.43
CA GLU A 314 35.14 0.56 -20.77
C GLU A 314 35.16 -0.95 -21.07
N GLY A 315 34.39 -1.36 -22.07
CA GLY A 315 34.58 -2.62 -22.77
C GLY A 315 33.65 -3.76 -22.35
N ARG A 316 32.37 -3.70 -22.73
CA ARG A 316 31.65 -4.92 -23.09
C ARG A 316 31.68 -5.07 -24.62
N PRO A 317 32.18 -6.20 -25.17
CA PRO A 317 32.15 -6.42 -26.60
C PRO A 317 30.69 -6.32 -27.04
N ARG A 318 30.45 -5.56 -28.11
CA ARG A 318 29.18 -5.54 -28.83
C ARG A 318 28.67 -6.98 -28.91
N HIS A 319 27.64 -7.30 -28.14
CA HIS A 319 26.80 -8.43 -28.48
C HIS A 319 26.18 -8.04 -29.82
N ALA A 320 26.82 -8.51 -30.89
CA ALA A 320 26.21 -8.55 -32.18
C ALA A 320 24.86 -9.21 -31.97
N THR A 321 23.80 -8.43 -32.16
CA THR A 321 22.47 -8.93 -32.42
C THR A 321 22.58 -9.85 -33.63
N VAL A 322 22.86 -11.13 -33.38
CA VAL A 322 22.65 -12.18 -34.36
C VAL A 322 21.14 -12.34 -34.43
N HIS A 323 20.52 -11.56 -35.30
CA HIS A 323 19.19 -11.90 -35.79
C HIS A 323 19.28 -13.27 -36.46
N PRO A 324 18.57 -14.30 -35.98
CA PRO A 324 18.33 -15.47 -36.80
C PRO A 324 17.34 -15.03 -37.88
N LEU A 325 17.57 -15.46 -39.14
CA LEU A 325 16.78 -15.16 -40.35
C LEU A 325 17.28 -13.98 -41.20
N ALA A 326 18.55 -14.03 -41.62
CA ALA A 326 18.97 -13.37 -42.86
C ALA A 326 20.02 -14.24 -43.57
N GLY A 327 19.56 -15.23 -44.34
CA GLY A 327 20.47 -16.13 -45.03
C GLY A 327 19.80 -17.23 -45.87
N MET A 328 18.58 -17.02 -46.35
CA MET A 328 18.07 -17.79 -47.49
C MET A 328 18.18 -16.90 -48.72
N SER A 329 19.32 -16.99 -49.41
CA SER A 329 19.36 -16.65 -50.83
C SER A 329 20.07 -17.75 -51.60
N ARG A 330 19.32 -18.21 -52.60
CA ARG A 330 19.60 -19.26 -53.57
C ARG A 330 20.86 -18.94 -54.37
N SER A 331 21.70 -19.94 -54.62
CA SER A 331 22.36 -20.06 -55.91
C SER A 331 22.59 -21.53 -56.24
N ASP A 332 21.62 -22.07 -56.95
CA ASP A 332 21.70 -23.33 -57.66
C ASP A 332 22.26 -23.00 -59.06
N GLN A 333 23.55 -23.21 -59.31
CA GLN A 333 24.01 -23.49 -60.68
C GLN A 333 25.42 -24.11 -60.73
N ARG A 334 25.40 -25.34 -61.22
CA ARG A 334 26.49 -26.16 -61.78
C ARG A 334 27.54 -25.34 -62.52
N ASP A 335 28.82 -25.72 -62.34
CA ASP A 335 29.58 -26.11 -63.53
C ASP A 335 30.68 -27.15 -63.28
N LYS A 336 30.79 -28.07 -64.24
CA LYS A 336 31.72 -29.20 -64.31
C LYS A 336 32.97 -28.77 -65.08
N HIS A 337 34.17 -29.10 -64.59
CA HIS A 337 35.32 -29.55 -65.40
C HIS A 337 36.40 -30.15 -64.49
N LYS A 338 36.64 -31.48 -64.50
CA LYS A 338 37.78 -32.20 -65.14
C LYS A 338 39.14 -31.52 -64.87
N ARG A 339 40.22 -32.16 -64.37
CA ARG A 339 40.73 -33.52 -64.65
C ARG A 339 42.06 -33.76 -63.87
N ARG A 340 42.36 -35.04 -63.59
CA ARG A 340 43.69 -35.73 -63.47
C ARG A 340 44.56 -35.36 -62.26
N ARG A 341 45.20 -36.30 -61.55
CA ARG A 341 45.72 -37.64 -61.90
C ARG A 341 45.35 -38.66 -60.83
#